data_AF-V6EZC9-F1
#
_entry.id   AF-V6EZC9-F1
#
_cell.length_a   1.000
_cell.length_b   1.000
_cell.length_c   1.000
_cell.angle_alpha   90.00
_cell.angle_beta   90.00
_cell.angle_gamma   90.00
#
_symmetry.space_group_name_H-M   'P 1'
#
loop_
_entity.id
_entity.type
_entity.pdbx_description
1 polymer ?
#
loop_
_entity_poly.entity_id
_entity_poly.type
_entity_poly.pdbx_seq_one_letter_code
_entity_poly.pdbx_strand_id
1 'polypeptide(L)' 'MAVNDNRGPLGQRLKKAGFVALLAIMAAAIVWMETT' A
#
# COMPACT_ATOMS: atom_id res chain seq x y z
N MET A 1 14.78 -21.53 6.06
CA MET A 1 14.01 -20.91 4.96
C MET A 1 14.60 -19.53 4.70
N ALA A 2 15.42 -19.39 3.65
CA ALA A 2 15.76 -18.06 3.15
C ALA A 2 14.49 -17.53 2.45
N VAL A 3 13.79 -16.60 3.09
CA VAL A 3 12.73 -15.83 2.45
C VAL A 3 13.39 -15.20 1.23
N ASN A 4 12.94 -15.54 0.02
CA ASN A 4 13.54 -15.07 -1.21
C ASN A 4 13.38 -13.54 -1.31
N ASP A 5 14.37 -12.81 -0.79
CA ASP A 5 14.45 -11.35 -0.79
C ASP A 5 14.74 -10.78 -2.18
N ASN A 6 14.83 -11.62 -3.21
CA ASN A 6 14.81 -11.20 -4.61
C ASN A 6 13.38 -10.91 -5.08
N ARG A 7 12.60 -10.16 -4.28
CA ARG A 7 11.43 -9.47 -4.82
C ARG A 7 11.98 -8.48 -5.83
N GLY A 8 12.08 -8.92 -7.09
CA GLY A 8 12.67 -8.14 -8.17
C GLY A 8 11.98 -6.78 -8.32
N PRO A 9 12.40 -5.96 -9.30
CA PRO A 9 11.88 -4.60 -9.49
C PRO A 9 10.34 -4.51 -9.43
N LEU A 10 9.64 -5.54 -9.93
CA LEU A 10 8.19 -5.72 -9.83
C LEU A 10 7.66 -5.92 -8.41
N GLY A 11 8.29 -6.77 -7.60
CA GLY A 11 7.86 -7.05 -6.22
C GLY A 11 8.02 -5.85 -5.29
N GLN A 12 9.06 -5.03 -5.49
CA GLN A 12 9.23 -3.76 -4.79
C GLN A 12 8.18 -2.72 -5.22
N ARG A 13 7.88 -2.63 -6.53
CA ARG A 13 6.82 -1.76 -7.06
C ARG A 13 5.44 -2.16 -6.55
N LEU A 14 5.14 -3.45 -6.48
CA LEU A 14 3.88 -3.95 -5.91
C LEU A 14 3.75 -3.65 -4.42
N LYS A 15 4.83 -3.84 -3.64
CA LYS A 15 4.86 -3.44 -2.22
C LYS A 15 4.59 -1.93 -2.04
N LYS A 16 5.26 -1.10 -2.85
CA LYS A 16 5.07 0.37 -2.81
C LYS A 16 3.67 0.76 -3.24
N ALA A 17 3.15 0.20 -4.33
CA ALA A 17 1.80 0.46 -4.82
C ALA A 17 0.74 0.03 -3.80
N GLY A 18 0.90 -1.14 -3.17
CA GLY A 18 0.02 -1.60 -2.10
C GLY A 18 0.00 -0.67 -0.89
N PHE A 19 1.17 -0.17 -0.47
CA PHE A 19 1.24 0.80 0.63
C PHE A 19 0.58 2.14 0.27
N VAL A 20 0.81 2.65 -0.93
CA VAL A 20 0.18 3.90 -1.42
C VAL A 20 -1.34 3.74 -1.51
N ALA A 21 -1.83 2.59 -2.00
CA ALA A 21 -3.26 2.30 -2.07
C ALA A 21 -3.90 2.28 -0.68
N LEU A 22 -3.25 1.65 0.31
CA LEU A 22 -3.73 1.63 1.69
C LEU A 22 -3.84 3.05 2.27
N LEU A 23 -2.82 3.88 2.06
CA LEU A 23 -2.83 5.28 2.49
C LEU A 23 -3.96 6.09 1.85
N ALA A 24 -4.19 5.89 0.55
CA ALA A 24 -5.27 6.57 -0.17
C ALA A 24 -6.65 6.16 0.36
N ILE A 25 -6.85 4.88 0.68
CA ILE A 25 -8.10 4.38 1.27
C ILE A 25 -8.31 4.98 2.67
N MET A 26 -7.27 5.02 3.51
CA MET A 26 -7.38 5.68 4.82
C MET A 26 -7.73 7.16 4.70
N ALA A 27 -7.07 7.89 3.80
CA ALA A 27 -7.36 9.31 3.59
C ALA A 27 -8.82 9.52 3.13
N ALA A 28 -9.30 8.71 2.18
CA ALA A 28 -10.69 8.77 1.73
C ALA A 28 -11.69 8.44 2.85
N ALA A 29 -11.38 7.45 3.70
CA ALA A 29 -12.22 7.08 4.83
C ALA A 29 -12.29 8.19 5.89
N ILE A 30 -11.15 8.84 6.20
CA ILE A 30 -11.11 9.98 7.11
C ILE A 30 -11.97 11.12 6.56
N VAL A 31 -11.79 11.49 5.28
CA VAL A 31 -12.60 12.53 4.65
C VAL A 31 -14.08 12.19 4.73
N TRP A 32 -14.46 10.94 4.42
CA TRP A 32 -15.84 10.50 4.52
C TRP A 32 -16.42 10.66 5.94
N MET A 33 -15.65 10.29 6.97
CA MET A 33 -16.04 10.43 8.38
C MET A 33 -16.14 11.90 8.81
N GLU A 34 -15.26 12.78 8.33
CA GLU A 34 -15.30 14.21 8.64
C GLU A 34 -16.48 14.92 7.93
N THR A 35 -16.90 14.43 6.77
CA THR A 35 -18.01 14.99 5.98
C THR A 35 -19.39 14.42 6.31
N THR A 36 -19.47 13.37 7.14
CA THR A 36 -20.71 12.73 7.61
C THR A 36 -21.02 13.21 9.02
#